data_AF-A0A2E5V939-F1
#
_entry.id   AF-A0A2E5V939-F1
#
_cell.length_a   1.000
_cell.length_b   1.000
_cell.length_c   1.000
_cell.angle_alpha   90.00
_cell.angle_beta   90.00
_cell.angle_gamma   90.00
#
_symmetry.space_group_name_H-M   'P 1'
#
loop_
_entity.id
_entity.type
_entity.pdbx_description
1 polymer ?
#
loop_
_entity_poly.entity_id
_entity_poly.type
_entity_poly.pdbx_seq_one_letter_code
_entity_poly.pdbx_strand_id
1 'polypeptide(L)'
;MVEEGGSWVSGQPMPMLNRPVVISITQVELVSKYFTEGMLWYWGADPKCVGNKMRTMRCNELGTEPEGNEAELLDWISRYGSQSTLLVDCRESIGMPLTVTPLLELLVNMPCPVLAV
;
A
#
# COMPACT_ATOMS: atom_id res chain seq x y z
N MET A 1 -10.83 4.59 39.72
CA MET A 1 -10.22 3.97 38.53
C MET A 1 -11.23 4.06 37.43
N VAL A 2 -11.11 5.09 36.60
CA VAL A 2 -11.81 5.22 35.33
C VAL A 2 -10.70 5.08 34.30
N GLU A 3 -10.73 4.02 33.50
CA GLU A 3 -9.87 3.89 32.35
C GLU A 3 -10.31 4.94 31.32
N GLU A 4 -9.63 6.09 31.32
CA GLU A 4 -9.79 7.07 30.25
C GLU A 4 -9.19 6.50 28.96
N GLY A 5 -10.03 6.48 27.93
CA GLY A 5 -9.82 5.80 26.68
C GLY A 5 -8.61 6.27 25.90
N GLY A 6 -8.15 5.38 25.02
CA GLY A 6 -6.95 5.48 24.20
C GLY A 6 -6.62 6.90 23.80
N SER A 7 -5.49 7.40 24.30
CA SER A 7 -4.91 8.65 23.81
C SER A 7 -4.54 8.44 22.35
N TRP A 8 -5.41 8.87 21.47
CA TRP A 8 -5.16 9.00 20.04
C TRP A 8 -3.98 9.96 19.87
N VAL A 9 -2.85 9.43 19.42
CA VAL A 9 -1.70 10.26 19.04
C VAL A 9 -2.03 10.90 17.69
N SER A 10 -2.39 12.18 17.72
CA SER A 10 -2.72 12.99 16.55
C SER A 10 -1.63 12.93 15.49
N GLY A 11 -2.01 12.75 14.22
CA GLY A 11 -1.14 12.96 13.05
C GLY A 11 -0.87 11.73 12.18
N GLN A 12 -1.45 10.58 12.48
CA GLN A 12 -1.23 9.38 11.67
C GLN A 12 -2.35 9.14 10.65
N PRO A 13 -1.97 8.78 9.40
CA PRO A 13 -2.89 8.61 8.29
C PRO A 13 -3.82 7.42 8.54
N MET A 14 -5.13 7.67 8.69
CA MET A 14 -6.14 6.60 8.67
C MET A 14 -6.54 6.34 7.22
N PRO A 15 -6.18 5.18 6.64
CA PRO A 15 -6.55 4.91 5.26
C PRO A 15 -8.05 4.66 5.16
N MET A 16 -8.68 5.43 4.28
CA MET A 16 -10.10 5.32 3.94
C MET A 16 -10.21 4.61 2.59
N LEU A 17 -11.27 3.81 2.41
CA LEU A 17 -11.59 3.25 1.10
C LEU A 17 -11.72 4.38 0.05
N ASN A 18 -11.25 4.13 -1.15
CA ASN A 18 -11.26 5.05 -2.29
C ASN A 18 -10.50 6.37 -2.08
N ARG A 19 -9.69 6.49 -1.03
CA ARG A 19 -8.85 7.66 -0.75
C ARG A 19 -7.47 7.20 -0.29
N PRO A 20 -6.51 7.09 -1.23
CA PRO A 20 -5.12 6.82 -0.87
C PRO A 20 -4.63 7.85 0.15
N VAL A 21 -3.94 7.39 1.19
CA VAL A 21 -3.41 8.27 2.22
C VAL A 21 -1.89 8.25 2.19
N VAL A 22 -1.32 9.45 2.10
CA VAL A 22 0.13 9.64 2.03
C VAL A 22 0.76 9.43 3.41
N ILE A 23 1.83 8.64 3.48
CA ILE A 23 2.58 8.33 4.70
C ILE A 23 4.07 8.59 4.47
N SER A 24 4.81 8.92 5.51
CA SER A 24 6.27 9.00 5.39
C SER A 24 6.92 7.62 5.40
N ILE A 25 8.10 7.48 4.80
CA ILE A 25 8.88 6.23 4.86
C ILE A 25 9.13 5.77 6.31
N THR A 26 9.33 6.71 7.23
CA THR A 26 9.53 6.41 8.66
C THR A 26 8.28 5.84 9.36
N GLN A 27 7.11 6.00 8.76
CA GLN A 27 5.85 5.46 9.27
C GLN A 27 5.54 4.04 8.74
N VAL A 28 6.23 3.59 7.68
CA VAL A 28 6.00 2.28 7.05
C VAL A 28 6.10 1.12 8.04
N GLU A 29 7.10 1.12 8.91
CA GLU A 29 7.27 0.08 9.94
C GLU A 29 6.11 0.05 10.95
N LEU A 30 5.50 1.20 11.20
CA LEU A 30 4.39 1.32 12.14
C LEU A 30 3.09 0.77 11.57
N VAL A 31 2.94 0.73 10.25
CA VAL A 31 1.73 0.19 9.58
C VAL A 31 1.43 -1.22 10.09
N SER A 32 2.44 -2.08 10.17
CA SER A 32 2.30 -3.45 10.68
C SER A 32 1.81 -3.56 12.13
N LYS A 33 1.94 -2.50 12.94
CA LYS A 33 1.49 -2.46 14.34
C LYS A 33 0.03 -2.06 14.48
N TYR A 34 -0.47 -1.25 13.55
CA TYR A 34 -1.85 -0.76 13.57
C TYR A 34 -2.82 -1.64 12.78
N PHE A 35 -2.30 -2.37 11.78
CA PHE A 35 -3.09 -3.34 11.03
C PHE A 35 -3.05 -4.70 11.73
N THR A 36 -4.05 -4.93 12.58
CA THR A 36 -4.24 -6.20 13.30
C THR A 36 -5.06 -7.22 12.53
N GLU A 37 -5.79 -6.79 11.49
CA GLU A 37 -6.66 -7.63 10.68
C GLU A 37 -6.36 -7.47 9.18
N GLY A 38 -6.52 -8.54 8.41
CA GLY A 38 -6.24 -8.58 6.97
C GLY A 38 -4.76 -8.81 6.59
N MET A 39 -4.49 -8.84 5.29
CA MET A 39 -3.13 -8.97 4.74
C MET A 39 -2.54 -7.60 4.39
N LEU A 40 -1.28 -7.38 4.74
CA LEU A 40 -0.56 -6.17 4.36
C LEU A 40 0.37 -6.45 3.18
N TRP A 41 0.20 -5.71 2.09
CA TRP A 41 0.97 -5.87 0.88
C TRP A 41 1.75 -4.61 0.55
N TYR A 42 2.94 -4.77 0.01
CA TYR A 42 3.78 -3.71 -0.53
C TYR A 42 3.90 -3.86 -2.05
N TRP A 43 3.68 -2.76 -2.77
CA TRP A 43 3.89 -2.65 -4.21
C TRP A 43 4.84 -1.51 -4.51
N GLY A 44 6.06 -1.86 -4.88
CA GLY A 44 7.13 -0.92 -5.14
C GLY A 44 8.46 -1.65 -5.24
N ALA A 45 9.51 -0.89 -5.53
CA ALA A 45 10.86 -1.42 -5.75
C ALA A 45 11.81 -1.26 -4.54
N ASP A 46 11.41 -0.57 -3.47
CA ASP A 46 12.27 -0.33 -2.30
C ASP A 46 12.14 -1.44 -1.25
N PRO A 47 13.17 -2.28 -1.04
CA PRO A 47 13.13 -3.28 0.01
C PRO A 47 13.06 -2.67 1.41
N LYS A 48 13.45 -1.40 1.60
CA LYS A 48 13.37 -0.71 2.91
C LYS A 48 11.92 -0.40 3.32
N CYS A 49 11.00 -0.38 2.36
CA CYS A 49 9.58 -0.20 2.62
C CYS A 49 8.86 -1.51 2.96
N VAL A 50 9.58 -2.64 2.99
CA VAL A 50 8.99 -3.94 3.38
C VAL A 50 9.08 -4.10 4.89
N GLY A 51 8.02 -3.69 5.57
CA GLY A 51 7.87 -3.87 7.01
C GLY A 51 7.61 -5.32 7.43
N ASN A 52 7.68 -5.58 8.74
CA ASN A 52 7.35 -6.89 9.29
C ASN A 52 5.94 -7.34 8.91
N LYS A 53 5.79 -8.63 8.57
CA LYS A 53 4.53 -9.27 8.14
C LYS A 53 3.95 -8.75 6.80
N MET A 54 4.66 -7.87 6.09
CA MET A 54 4.27 -7.46 4.74
C MET A 54 4.61 -8.55 3.72
N ARG A 55 3.73 -8.69 2.73
CA ARG A 55 3.99 -9.45 1.51
C ARG A 55 4.33 -8.48 0.39
N THR A 56 5.10 -8.91 -0.61
CA THR A 56 5.49 -8.06 -1.73
C THR A 56 4.77 -8.50 -3.01
N MET A 57 4.18 -7.54 -3.70
CA MET A 57 3.74 -7.70 -5.09
C MET A 57 4.89 -7.33 -6.03
N ARG A 58 4.97 -8.00 -7.17
CA ARG A 58 5.98 -7.69 -8.18
C ARG A 58 5.77 -6.28 -8.71
N CYS A 59 6.87 -5.57 -8.97
CA CYS A 59 6.83 -4.19 -9.44
C CYS A 59 8.00 -3.97 -10.39
N ASN A 60 7.71 -3.54 -11.62
CA ASN A 60 8.70 -3.13 -12.62
C ASN A 60 9.84 -4.16 -12.82
N GLU A 61 9.53 -5.46 -12.91
CA GLU A 61 10.53 -6.49 -13.20
C GLU A 61 11.20 -6.21 -14.56
N LEU A 62 12.47 -6.59 -14.70
CA LEU A 62 13.24 -6.32 -15.92
C LEU A 62 12.57 -6.98 -17.13
N GLY A 63 12.21 -6.16 -18.12
CA GLY A 63 11.53 -6.62 -19.34
C GLY A 63 10.02 -6.75 -19.20
N THR A 64 9.43 -6.33 -18.08
CA THR A 64 7.98 -6.20 -17.92
C THR A 64 7.53 -4.82 -18.40
N GLU A 65 6.70 -4.81 -19.44
CA GLU A 65 6.01 -3.63 -19.91
C GLU A 65 4.90 -3.21 -18.91
N PRO A 66 4.43 -1.94 -18.92
CA PRO A 66 3.41 -1.45 -18.00
C PRO A 66 2.13 -2.29 -17.95
N GLU A 67 1.70 -2.87 -19.07
CA GLU A 67 0.55 -3.79 -19.17
C GLU A 67 0.72 -5.02 -18.28
N GLY A 68 1.94 -5.54 -18.18
CA GLY A 68 2.25 -6.72 -17.36
C GLY A 68 2.17 -6.40 -15.87
N ASN A 69 2.59 -5.20 -15.47
CA ASN A 69 2.51 -4.75 -14.09
C ASN A 69 1.05 -4.50 -13.65
N GLU A 70 0.21 -3.97 -14.56
CA GLU A 70 -1.23 -3.87 -14.31
C GLU A 70 -1.93 -5.21 -14.24
N ALA A 71 -1.57 -6.16 -15.12
CA ALA A 71 -2.13 -7.50 -15.09
C ALA A 71 -1.87 -8.20 -13.74
N GLU A 72 -0.66 -8.02 -13.18
CA GLU A 72 -0.31 -8.51 -11.84
C GLU A 72 -1.18 -7.84 -10.76
N LEU A 73 -1.35 -6.52 -10.82
CA LEU A 73 -2.24 -5.79 -9.89
C LEU A 73 -3.68 -6.34 -9.97
N LEU A 74 -4.21 -6.56 -11.16
CA LEU A 74 -5.57 -7.06 -11.36
C LEU A 74 -5.74 -8.51 -10.87
N ASP A 75 -4.77 -9.38 -11.13
CA ASP A 75 -4.76 -10.74 -10.57
C ASP A 75 -4.72 -10.69 -9.04
N TRP A 76 -3.85 -9.86 -8.46
CA TRP A 76 -3.78 -9.65 -7.02
C TRP A 76 -5.10 -9.12 -6.44
N ILE A 77 -5.73 -8.13 -7.08
CA ILE A 77 -7.04 -7.58 -6.67
C ILE A 77 -8.07 -8.69 -6.58
N SER A 78 -8.13 -9.57 -7.59
CA SER A 78 -9.11 -10.66 -7.66
C SER A 78 -8.96 -11.68 -6.54
N ARG A 79 -7.74 -11.90 -6.04
CA ARG A 79 -7.42 -12.91 -5.03
C ARG A 79 -7.45 -12.36 -3.60
N TYR A 80 -6.96 -11.14 -3.42
CA TYR A 80 -6.58 -10.62 -2.11
C TYR A 80 -7.15 -9.24 -1.81
N GLY A 81 -7.59 -8.49 -2.83
CA GLY A 81 -7.90 -7.06 -2.72
C GLY A 81 -8.81 -6.73 -1.54
N SER A 82 -10.00 -7.32 -1.47
CA SER A 82 -11.01 -7.01 -0.45
C SER A 82 -10.62 -7.32 1.00
N GLN A 83 -9.58 -8.14 1.22
CA GLN A 83 -9.12 -8.55 2.55
C GLN A 83 -7.71 -8.04 2.87
N SER A 84 -7.24 -7.06 2.09
CA SER A 84 -5.87 -6.55 2.19
C SER A 84 -5.84 -5.05 2.43
N THR A 85 -4.66 -4.56 2.81
CA THR A 85 -4.26 -3.16 2.70
C THR A 85 -3.06 -3.10 1.78
N LEU A 86 -3.06 -2.14 0.85
CA LEU A 86 -1.99 -1.95 -0.10
C LEU A 86 -1.14 -0.75 0.30
N LEU A 87 0.14 -0.98 0.58
CA LEU A 87 1.17 0.04 0.63
C LEU A 87 1.79 0.14 -0.77
N VAL A 88 1.73 1.31 -1.38
CA VAL A 88 2.29 1.57 -2.71
C VAL A 88 3.38 2.62 -2.61
N ASP A 89 4.50 2.39 -3.30
CA ASP A 89 5.60 3.34 -3.38
C ASP A 89 5.41 4.26 -4.58
N CYS A 90 5.08 5.53 -4.34
CA CYS A 90 4.82 6.49 -5.40
C CYS A 90 6.03 7.40 -5.67
N ARG A 91 7.19 7.11 -5.08
CA ARG A 91 8.40 7.92 -5.25
C ARG A 91 9.04 7.65 -6.61
N GLU A 92 8.97 8.63 -7.50
CA GLU A 92 9.56 8.56 -8.85
C GLU A 92 11.05 8.16 -8.82
N SER A 93 11.81 8.68 -7.86
CA SER A 93 13.26 8.42 -7.72
C SER A 93 13.60 6.97 -7.37
N ILE A 94 12.62 6.17 -6.95
CA ILE A 94 12.79 4.79 -6.51
C ILE A 94 12.18 3.79 -7.52
N GLY A 95 11.44 4.30 -8.50
CA GLY A 95 10.74 3.48 -9.49
C GLY A 95 9.34 3.11 -9.03
N MET A 96 8.45 4.11 -8.97
CA MET A 96 7.01 3.90 -8.76
C MET A 96 6.45 2.88 -9.76
N PRO A 97 5.38 2.14 -9.43
CA PRO A 97 4.78 1.21 -10.36
C PRO A 97 4.44 1.85 -11.71
N LEU A 98 4.95 1.25 -12.78
CA LEU A 98 4.65 1.68 -14.15
C LEU A 98 3.39 0.97 -14.61
N THR A 99 2.42 1.74 -15.07
CA THR A 99 1.08 1.27 -15.44
C THR A 99 0.62 2.01 -16.70
N VAL A 100 -0.28 1.40 -17.48
CA VAL A 100 -0.86 2.03 -18.69
C VAL A 100 -1.90 3.08 -18.29
N THR A 101 -2.78 2.69 -17.38
CA THR A 101 -3.72 3.51 -16.63
C THR A 101 -2.96 4.39 -15.66
N PRO A 102 -3.29 5.68 -15.51
CA PRO A 102 -2.66 6.55 -14.53
C PRO A 102 -2.71 5.92 -13.12
N LEU A 103 -1.57 5.84 -12.44
CA LEU A 103 -1.47 5.17 -11.14
C LEU A 103 -2.51 5.67 -10.13
N LEU A 104 -2.72 7.00 -10.05
CA LEU A 104 -3.73 7.57 -9.17
C LEU A 104 -5.14 7.03 -9.46
N GLU A 105 -5.50 6.85 -10.72
CA GLU A 105 -6.80 6.30 -11.13
C GLU A 105 -6.97 4.86 -10.66
N LEU A 106 -5.92 4.05 -10.73
CA LEU A 106 -5.93 2.70 -10.15
C LEU A 106 -6.12 2.75 -8.63
N LEU A 107 -5.33 3.57 -7.94
CA LEU A 107 -5.30 3.62 -6.48
C LEU A 107 -6.62 4.12 -5.85
N VAL A 108 -7.33 5.06 -6.48
CA VAL A 108 -8.63 5.55 -5.96
C VAL A 108 -9.78 4.57 -6.18
N ASN A 109 -9.62 3.62 -7.11
CA ASN A 109 -10.62 2.59 -7.41
C ASN A 109 -10.32 1.24 -6.73
N MET A 110 -9.33 1.20 -5.83
CA MET A 110 -8.96 -0.02 -5.13
C MET A 110 -10.08 -0.49 -4.20
N PRO A 111 -10.35 -1.81 -4.13
CA PRO A 111 -11.34 -2.36 -3.21
C PRO A 111 -10.83 -2.43 -1.76
N CYS A 112 -9.68 -1.83 -1.48
CA CYS A 112 -9.00 -1.85 -0.18
C CYS A 112 -8.46 -0.48 0.21
N PRO A 113 -8.11 -0.30 1.50
CA PRO A 113 -7.36 0.86 1.93
C PRO A 113 -5.98 0.89 1.26
N VAL A 114 -5.58 2.09 0.81
CA VAL A 114 -4.29 2.34 0.15
C VAL A 114 -3.48 3.34 0.96
N LEU A 115 -2.21 3.00 1.20
CA LEU A 115 -1.21 3.87 1.80
C LEU A 115 -0.16 4.17 0.73
N ALA A 116 0.08 5.44 0.42
CA ALA A 116 1.08 5.87 -0.55
C ALA A 116 2.31 6.40 0.17
N VAL A 117 3.50 5.90 -0.20
CA VAL A 117 4.80 6.40 0.26
C VAL A 117 5.37 7.40 -0.73
#